data_AF-A0A7T1HR77-F1
#
_entry.id   AF-A0A7T1HR77-F1
#
_cell.length_a   1.000
_cell.length_b   1.000
_cell.length_c   1.000
_cell.angle_alpha   90.00
_cell.angle_beta   90.00
_cell.angle_gamma   90.00
#
_symmetry.space_group_name_H-M   'P 1'
#
loop_
_entity.id
_entity.type
_entity.pdbx_description
1 polymer ?
#
loop_
_entity_poly.entity_id
_entity_poly.type
_entity_poly.pdbx_seq_one_letter_code
_entity_poly.pdbx_strand_id
1 'polypeptide(L)'
;MARKSSPPAKGAKPAPKAKAAAKATAKAPAKARPPRQKEPSLADLKRQVMALAKVSSTKELKRANVDLRHLDFRLKASWRSALEVLQQAAAAMAEWERNPPEEYKELFAEIDQAAAAYSASIEQGLKLSSQLLDAADDLEALSAELQQEAEELKTIEQASRKQRRARSLN
;
A
#
# COMPACT_ATOMS: atom_id res chain seq x y z
N MET A 1 62.84 1.86 -43.84
CA MET A 1 63.62 1.85 -42.58
C MET A 1 63.24 0.58 -41.81
N ALA A 2 63.93 -0.55 -42.01
CA ALA A 2 65.02 -1.10 -41.16
C ALA A 2 64.60 -1.29 -39.68
N ARG A 3 64.15 -2.49 -39.26
CA ARG A 3 64.90 -3.64 -38.67
C ARG A 3 65.11 -3.55 -37.14
N LYS A 4 64.62 -4.59 -36.41
CA LYS A 4 65.23 -5.40 -35.29
C LYS A 4 65.76 -4.59 -34.06
N SER A 5 65.80 -4.99 -32.79
CA SER A 5 66.00 -6.27 -32.09
C SER A 5 66.03 -5.99 -30.57
N SER A 6 65.61 -6.95 -29.73
CA SER A 6 65.94 -7.09 -28.29
C SER A 6 67.46 -7.39 -28.07
N PRO A 7 68.03 -7.80 -26.89
CA PRO A 7 67.61 -7.82 -25.46
C PRO A 7 68.78 -7.37 -24.48
N PRO A 8 69.27 -8.11 -23.44
CA PRO A 8 69.27 -7.71 -22.02
C PRO A 8 70.67 -7.71 -21.32
N ALA A 9 70.74 -7.36 -20.03
CA ALA A 9 71.85 -7.74 -19.12
C ALA A 9 71.24 -7.99 -17.72
N LYS A 10 71.26 -9.14 -17.05
CA LYS A 10 72.22 -10.22 -16.75
C LYS A 10 73.43 -9.81 -15.87
N GLY A 11 73.45 -10.35 -14.64
CA GLY A 11 74.58 -10.40 -13.69
C GLY A 11 74.50 -9.32 -12.61
N ALA A 12 74.72 -9.55 -11.32
CA ALA A 12 75.42 -10.64 -10.63
C ALA A 12 74.98 -10.76 -9.16
N LYS A 13 74.92 -12.00 -8.66
CA LYS A 13 75.23 -12.41 -7.26
C LYS A 13 76.75 -12.66 -7.20
N PRO A 14 77.47 -12.62 -6.04
CA PRO A 14 77.09 -13.31 -4.80
C PRO A 14 77.50 -12.64 -3.46
N ALA A 15 77.13 -13.32 -2.37
CA ALA A 15 77.27 -12.99 -0.95
C ALA A 15 78.73 -12.92 -0.42
N PRO A 16 78.93 -12.50 0.86
CA PRO A 16 79.07 -13.55 1.89
C PRO A 16 78.46 -13.24 3.27
N LYS A 17 78.39 -14.33 4.05
CA LYS A 17 77.80 -14.52 5.38
C LYS A 17 78.51 -13.72 6.49
N ALA A 18 77.75 -13.30 7.49
CA ALA A 18 78.20 -13.23 8.88
C ALA A 18 77.15 -13.89 9.79
N LYS A 19 77.62 -14.84 10.60
CA LYS A 19 76.89 -15.62 11.60
C LYS A 19 76.96 -14.93 12.97
N ALA A 20 76.01 -15.34 13.83
CA ALA A 20 76.01 -15.31 15.29
C ALA A 20 75.61 -13.97 15.93
N ALA A 21 74.83 -13.89 17.00
CA ALA A 21 74.04 -14.86 17.78
C ALA A 21 73.25 -14.02 18.80
N ALA A 22 71.97 -14.31 19.04
CA ALA A 22 71.35 -14.08 20.35
C ALA A 22 70.00 -14.80 20.42
N LYS A 23 69.93 -15.70 21.38
CA LYS A 23 68.81 -16.55 21.78
C LYS A 23 67.86 -15.70 22.63
N ALA A 24 66.62 -15.53 22.20
CA ALA A 24 65.53 -15.09 23.06
C ALA A 24 64.27 -15.90 22.73
N THR A 25 63.94 -16.76 23.67
CA THR A 25 62.72 -17.54 23.78
C THR A 25 61.48 -16.63 23.80
N ALA A 26 60.57 -16.84 22.86
CA ALA A 26 59.16 -16.48 23.05
C ALA A 26 58.30 -17.51 22.30
N LYS A 27 57.76 -18.46 23.06
CA LYS A 27 56.70 -19.37 22.63
C LYS A 27 55.48 -18.51 22.29
N ALA A 28 55.26 -18.25 21.01
CA ALA A 28 54.09 -17.53 20.54
C ALA A 28 52.83 -18.27 21.03
N PRO A 29 51.91 -17.61 21.75
CA PRO A 29 50.66 -18.25 22.13
C PRO A 29 49.87 -18.54 20.86
N ALA A 30 49.39 -19.78 20.76
CA ALA A 30 48.47 -20.20 19.72
C ALA A 30 47.32 -19.20 19.63
N LYS A 31 47.18 -18.52 18.48
CA LYS A 31 46.00 -17.71 18.18
C LYS A 31 44.78 -18.59 18.35
N ALA A 32 44.02 -18.35 19.42
CA ALA A 32 42.74 -18.98 19.65
C ALA A 32 41.88 -18.72 18.41
N ARG A 33 41.57 -19.80 17.69
CA ARG A 33 40.63 -19.80 16.57
C ARG A 33 39.32 -19.20 17.09
N PRO A 34 38.75 -18.16 16.45
CA PRO A 34 37.47 -17.61 16.90
C PRO A 34 36.45 -18.74 16.99
N PRO A 35 35.56 -18.72 18.00
CA PRO A 35 34.56 -19.77 18.17
C PRO A 35 33.80 -19.89 16.86
N ARG A 36 33.79 -21.09 16.28
CA ARG A 36 32.97 -21.41 15.10
C ARG A 36 31.56 -20.97 15.44
N GLN A 37 31.08 -19.89 14.82
CA GLN A 37 29.66 -19.54 14.86
C GLN A 37 28.93 -20.82 14.47
N LYS A 38 28.15 -21.39 15.41
CA LYS A 38 27.39 -22.61 15.15
C LYS A 38 26.52 -22.31 13.96
N GLU A 39 26.85 -22.88 12.81
CA GLU A 39 25.97 -22.79 11.66
C GLU A 39 24.58 -23.25 12.12
N PRO A 40 23.53 -22.45 11.89
CA PRO A 40 22.20 -22.83 12.32
C PRO A 40 21.89 -24.23 11.79
N SER A 41 21.31 -25.07 12.67
CA SER A 41 20.93 -26.42 12.29
C SER A 41 19.90 -26.35 11.17
N LEU A 42 19.80 -27.39 10.35
CA LEU A 42 18.76 -27.48 9.33
C LEU A 42 17.36 -27.34 9.95
N ALA A 43 17.15 -27.88 11.16
CA ALA A 43 15.90 -27.75 11.89
C ALA A 43 15.59 -26.30 12.27
N ASP A 44 16.61 -25.54 12.68
CA ASP A 44 16.46 -24.13 13.05
C ASP A 44 16.12 -23.28 11.83
N LEU A 45 16.80 -23.51 10.71
CA LEU A 45 16.50 -22.82 9.44
C LEU A 45 15.06 -23.08 8.97
N LYS A 46 14.60 -24.33 9.04
CA LYS A 46 13.22 -24.69 8.70
C LYS A 46 12.21 -23.96 9.58
N ARG A 47 12.41 -23.98 10.90
CA ARG A 47 11.54 -23.29 11.86
C ARG A 47 11.51 -21.79 11.61
N GLN A 48 12.66 -21.17 11.38
CA GLN A 48 12.76 -19.72 11.12
C GLN A 48 12.07 -19.34 9.82
N VAL A 49 12.33 -20.05 8.72
CA VAL A 49 11.68 -19.79 7.42
C VAL A 49 10.17 -19.95 7.52
N MET A 50 9.69 -21.02 8.16
CA MET A 50 8.25 -21.27 8.34
C MET A 50 7.58 -20.22 9.23
N ALA A 51 8.24 -19.82 10.33
CA ALA A 51 7.73 -18.78 11.22
C ALA A 51 7.66 -17.41 10.53
N LEU A 52 8.70 -17.05 9.78
CA LEU A 52 8.79 -15.74 9.11
C LEU A 52 7.77 -15.63 7.97
N ALA A 53 7.59 -16.70 7.19
CA ALA A 53 6.57 -16.77 6.16
C ALA A 53 5.15 -17.08 6.69
N LYS A 54 4.99 -17.31 8.00
CA LYS A 54 3.71 -17.69 8.65
C LYS A 54 3.01 -18.89 7.97
N VAL A 55 3.79 -19.89 7.55
CA VAL A 55 3.30 -21.10 6.86
C VAL A 55 3.73 -22.36 7.57
N SER A 56 2.94 -23.43 7.40
CA SER A 56 3.17 -24.71 8.07
C SER A 56 3.88 -25.74 7.19
N SER A 57 3.84 -25.55 5.86
CA SER A 57 4.38 -26.52 4.91
C SER A 57 5.25 -25.86 3.82
N THR A 58 6.21 -26.63 3.28
CA THR A 58 7.03 -26.19 2.14
C THR A 58 6.20 -25.96 0.87
N LYS A 59 5.07 -26.66 0.74
CA LYS A 59 4.12 -26.47 -0.38
C LYS A 59 3.44 -25.10 -0.28
N GLU A 60 2.97 -24.72 0.91
CA GLU A 60 2.43 -23.38 1.18
C GLU A 60 3.49 -22.30 0.94
N LEU A 61 4.72 -22.53 1.43
CA LEU A 61 5.83 -21.58 1.26
C LEU A 61 6.06 -21.22 -0.20
N LYS A 62 6.11 -22.22 -1.09
CA LYS A 62 6.28 -22.01 -2.54
C LYS A 62 5.04 -21.41 -3.22
N ARG A 63 3.84 -21.65 -2.68
CA ARG A 63 2.62 -21.06 -3.23
C ARG A 63 2.56 -19.57 -2.91
N ALA A 64 2.80 -19.21 -1.65
CA ALA A 64 2.76 -17.85 -1.14
C ALA A 64 3.91 -16.98 -1.67
N ASN A 65 5.10 -17.55 -1.86
CA ASN A 65 6.28 -16.81 -2.31
C ASN A 65 6.75 -17.33 -3.68
N VAL A 66 6.45 -16.57 -4.73
CA VAL A 66 6.82 -16.91 -6.11
C VAL A 66 8.33 -17.06 -6.25
N ASP A 67 9.09 -16.20 -5.59
CA ASP A 67 10.56 -16.18 -5.63
C ASP A 67 11.18 -17.45 -5.03
N LEU A 68 10.47 -18.19 -4.17
CA LEU A 68 10.98 -19.41 -3.53
C LEU A 68 10.67 -20.68 -4.33
N ARG A 69 9.93 -20.59 -5.44
CA ARG A 69 9.45 -21.77 -6.19
C ARG A 69 10.58 -22.60 -6.78
N HIS A 70 11.63 -21.93 -7.26
CA HIS A 70 12.78 -22.55 -7.92
C HIS A 70 13.74 -23.25 -6.95
N LEU A 71 13.65 -22.98 -5.65
CA LEU A 71 14.55 -23.55 -4.64
C LEU A 71 14.22 -25.01 -4.32
N ASP A 72 15.25 -25.85 -4.18
CA ASP A 72 15.09 -27.24 -3.71
C ASP A 72 15.28 -27.33 -2.20
N PHE A 73 14.18 -27.39 -1.46
CA PHE A 73 14.14 -27.48 0.01
C PHE A 73 14.58 -28.83 0.59
N ARG A 74 15.13 -29.73 -0.21
CA ARG A 74 15.93 -30.87 0.30
C ARG A 74 17.31 -30.41 0.76
N LEU A 75 17.82 -29.30 0.21
CA LEU A 75 19.17 -28.81 0.46
C LEU A 75 19.19 -27.73 1.55
N LYS A 76 20.17 -27.80 2.47
CA LYS A 76 20.38 -26.78 3.52
C LYS A 76 20.64 -25.39 2.92
N ALA A 77 21.34 -25.31 1.79
CA ALA A 77 21.62 -24.06 1.08
C ALA A 77 20.33 -23.33 0.70
N SER A 78 19.35 -24.06 0.12
CA SER A 78 18.05 -23.51 -0.25
C SER A 78 17.27 -22.94 0.92
N TRP A 79 17.34 -23.55 2.11
CA TRP A 79 16.72 -23.01 3.32
C TRP A 79 17.38 -21.70 3.78
N ARG A 80 18.69 -21.54 3.57
CA ARG A 80 19.38 -20.27 3.88
C ARG A 80 18.99 -19.18 2.91
N SER A 81 19.03 -19.47 1.61
CA SER A 81 18.62 -18.52 0.58
C SER A 81 17.17 -18.09 0.75
N ALA A 82 16.27 -19.02 1.09
CA ALA A 82 14.88 -18.67 1.40
C ALA A 82 14.75 -17.77 2.64
N LEU A 83 15.54 -18.01 3.69
CA LEU A 83 15.55 -17.16 4.87
C LEU A 83 16.01 -15.74 4.54
N GLU A 84 17.08 -15.60 3.75
CA GLU A 84 17.61 -14.30 3.32
C GLU A 84 16.59 -13.52 2.49
N VAL A 85 15.96 -14.16 1.49
CA VAL A 85 14.91 -13.54 0.66
C VAL A 85 13.74 -13.08 1.53
N LEU A 86 13.28 -13.91 2.47
CA LEU A 86 12.15 -13.57 3.34
C LEU A 86 12.52 -12.44 4.34
N GLN A 87 13.75 -12.41 4.85
CA GLN A 87 14.22 -11.33 5.72
C GLN A 87 14.31 -10.00 4.96
N GLN A 88 14.79 -10.02 3.72
CA GLN A 88 14.80 -8.84 2.85
C GLN A 88 13.38 -8.36 2.55
N ALA A 89 12.46 -9.27 2.20
CA ALA A 89 11.07 -8.94 1.97
C ALA A 89 10.40 -8.34 3.22
N ALA A 90 10.65 -8.90 4.41
CA ALA A 90 10.12 -8.37 5.66
C ALA A 90 10.67 -6.97 6.00
N ALA A 91 11.96 -6.72 5.74
CA ALA A 91 12.55 -5.40 5.92
C ALA A 91 11.98 -4.38 4.91
N ALA A 92 11.82 -4.77 3.65
CA ALA A 92 11.21 -3.94 2.62
C ALA A 92 9.75 -3.60 2.94
N MET A 93 8.99 -4.56 3.48
CA MET A 93 7.61 -4.34 3.91
C MET A 93 7.53 -3.39 5.10
N ALA A 94 8.42 -3.52 6.09
CA ALA A 94 8.49 -2.60 7.21
C ALA A 94 8.84 -1.16 6.78
N GLU A 95 9.71 -1.01 5.77
CA GLU A 95 10.01 0.30 5.18
C GLU A 95 8.81 0.87 4.42
N TRP A 96 8.11 0.04 3.66
CA TRP A 96 6.88 0.41 2.95
C TRP A 96 5.77 0.86 3.91
N GLU A 97 5.59 0.16 5.04
CA GLU A 97 4.62 0.55 6.07
C GLU A 97 4.99 1.89 6.72
N ARG A 98 6.28 2.16 6.90
CA ARG A 98 6.76 3.40 7.52
C ARG A 98 6.70 4.59 6.56
N ASN A 99 7.04 4.37 5.30
CA ASN A 99 7.03 5.39 4.26
C ASN A 99 6.54 4.78 2.95
N PRO A 100 5.21 4.69 2.75
CA PRO A 100 4.67 4.18 1.51
C PRO A 100 5.11 5.07 0.34
N PRO A 101 5.30 4.51 -0.86
CA PRO A 101 5.60 5.28 -2.05
C PRO A 101 4.56 6.38 -2.27
N GLU A 102 5.02 7.53 -2.76
CA GLU A 102 4.19 8.73 -2.87
C GLU A 102 2.97 8.52 -3.76
N GLU A 103 3.11 7.75 -4.84
CA GLU A 103 2.01 7.38 -5.74
C GLU A 103 0.81 6.77 -4.99
N TYR A 104 1.06 5.95 -3.95
CA TYR A 104 -0.03 5.38 -3.16
C TYR A 104 -0.66 6.41 -2.22
N LYS A 105 0.14 7.32 -1.64
CA LYS A 105 -0.40 8.39 -0.79
C LYS A 105 -1.29 9.33 -1.60
N GLU A 106 -0.85 9.70 -2.79
CA GLU A 106 -1.63 10.51 -3.73
C GLU A 106 -2.95 9.81 -4.09
N LEU A 107 -2.89 8.52 -4.45
CA LEU A 107 -4.10 7.75 -4.77
C LEU A 107 -5.10 7.70 -3.60
N PHE A 108 -4.63 7.48 -2.37
CA PHE A 108 -5.53 7.49 -1.21
C PHE A 108 -6.10 8.88 -0.92
N ALA A 109 -5.29 9.94 -1.09
CA ALA A 109 -5.77 11.31 -0.96
C ALA A 109 -6.84 11.65 -2.02
N GLU A 110 -6.66 11.20 -3.26
CA GLU A 110 -7.65 11.35 -4.33
C GLU A 110 -8.95 10.59 -4.01
N ILE A 111 -8.86 9.38 -3.46
CA ILE A 111 -10.01 8.60 -3.01
C ILE A 111 -10.76 9.34 -1.91
N ASP A 112 -10.05 9.85 -0.90
CA ASP A 112 -10.66 10.59 0.20
C ASP A 112 -11.34 11.87 -0.29
N GLN A 113 -10.70 12.60 -1.20
CA GLN A 113 -11.28 13.79 -1.82
C GLN A 113 -12.54 13.47 -2.62
N ALA A 114 -12.51 12.41 -3.45
CA ALA A 114 -13.66 11.98 -4.24
C ALA A 114 -14.82 11.53 -3.34
N ALA A 115 -14.53 10.79 -2.27
CA ALA A 115 -15.53 10.35 -1.30
C ALA A 115 -16.19 11.54 -0.57
N ALA A 116 -15.39 12.54 -0.17
CA ALA A 116 -15.90 13.76 0.45
C ALA A 116 -16.79 14.56 -0.51
N ALA A 117 -16.35 14.73 -1.77
CA ALA A 117 -17.13 15.44 -2.79
C ALA A 117 -18.47 14.74 -3.09
N TYR A 118 -18.45 13.41 -3.19
CA TYR A 118 -19.66 12.62 -3.41
C TYR A 118 -20.63 12.70 -2.22
N SER A 119 -20.11 12.64 -0.99
CA SER A 119 -20.93 12.79 0.23
C SER A 119 -21.61 14.16 0.28
N ALA A 120 -20.85 15.24 -0.01
CA ALA A 120 -21.42 16.59 -0.09
C ALA A 120 -22.51 16.70 -1.16
N SER A 121 -22.34 16.06 -2.31
CA SER A 121 -23.36 16.03 -3.37
C SER A 121 -24.63 15.30 -2.91
N ILE A 122 -24.52 14.22 -2.14
CA ILE A 122 -25.69 13.52 -1.58
C ILE A 122 -26.43 14.43 -0.61
N GLU A 123 -25.73 15.09 0.31
CA GLU A 123 -26.34 16.03 1.26
C GLU A 123 -27.08 17.16 0.55
N GLN A 124 -26.48 17.72 -0.50
CA GLN A 124 -27.13 18.73 -1.33
C GLN A 124 -28.38 18.18 -2.04
N GLY A 125 -28.30 16.97 -2.61
CA GLY A 125 -29.44 16.31 -3.25
C GLY A 125 -30.59 16.06 -2.29
N LEU A 126 -30.31 15.60 -1.07
CA LEU A 126 -31.32 15.41 -0.03
C LEU A 126 -31.97 16.73 0.37
N LYS A 127 -31.17 17.78 0.58
CA LYS A 127 -31.70 19.12 0.88
C LYS A 127 -32.62 19.63 -0.24
N LEU A 128 -32.21 19.50 -1.49
CA LEU A 128 -33.02 19.93 -2.63
C LEU A 128 -34.32 19.11 -2.74
N SER A 129 -34.26 17.81 -2.46
CA SER A 129 -35.45 16.97 -2.46
C SER A 129 -36.48 17.38 -1.40
N SER A 130 -36.02 17.74 -0.19
CA SER A 130 -36.89 18.31 0.85
C SER A 130 -37.52 19.61 0.40
N GLN A 131 -36.74 20.51 -0.19
CA GLN A 131 -37.25 21.80 -0.69
C GLN A 131 -38.30 21.63 -1.81
N LEU A 132 -38.14 20.60 -2.65
CA LEU A 132 -39.12 20.28 -3.69
C LEU A 132 -40.43 19.74 -3.11
N LEU A 133 -40.37 18.95 -2.02
CA LEU A 133 -41.55 18.48 -1.32
C LEU A 133 -42.29 19.65 -0.67
N ASP A 134 -41.58 20.50 0.07
CA ASP A 134 -42.17 21.69 0.70
C ASP A 134 -42.85 22.59 -0.35
N ALA A 135 -42.20 22.83 -1.49
CA ALA A 135 -42.78 23.62 -2.58
C ALA A 135 -43.99 22.96 -3.24
N ALA A 136 -44.04 21.61 -3.28
CA ALA A 136 -45.19 20.89 -3.80
C ALA A 136 -46.39 21.00 -2.86
N ASP A 137 -46.15 20.89 -1.54
CA ASP A 137 -47.18 21.05 -0.51
C ASP A 137 -47.75 22.49 -0.53
N ASP A 138 -46.88 23.51 -0.67
CA ASP A 138 -47.30 24.91 -0.81
C ASP A 138 -48.18 25.13 -2.06
N LEU A 139 -47.82 24.50 -3.18
CA LEU A 139 -48.61 24.58 -4.42
C LEU A 139 -49.96 23.88 -4.28
N GLU A 140 -50.03 22.74 -3.59
CA GLU A 140 -51.28 22.05 -3.31
C GLU A 140 -52.19 22.91 -2.43
N ALA A 141 -51.65 23.50 -1.36
CA ALA A 141 -52.38 24.43 -0.50
C ALA A 141 -52.93 25.63 -1.29
N LEU A 142 -52.09 26.29 -2.09
CA LEU A 142 -52.51 27.41 -2.93
C LEU A 142 -53.60 27.01 -3.94
N SER A 143 -53.49 25.82 -4.52
CA SER A 143 -54.50 25.32 -5.46
C SER A 143 -55.85 25.08 -4.79
N ALA A 144 -55.86 24.59 -3.55
CA ALA A 144 -57.07 24.39 -2.77
C ALA A 144 -57.74 25.71 -2.40
N GLU A 145 -56.94 26.72 -2.01
CA GLU A 145 -57.44 28.08 -1.72
C GLU A 145 -58.09 28.71 -2.96
N LEU A 146 -57.44 28.63 -4.12
CA LEU A 146 -57.99 29.17 -5.37
C LEU A 146 -59.26 28.44 -5.81
N GLN A 147 -59.33 27.12 -5.60
CA GLN A 147 -60.54 26.34 -5.89
C GLN A 147 -61.70 26.77 -4.98
N GLN A 148 -61.43 26.97 -3.69
CA GLN A 148 -62.44 27.47 -2.75
C GLN A 148 -62.91 28.88 -3.13
N GLU A 149 -62.00 29.80 -3.43
CA GLU A 149 -62.35 31.17 -3.83
C GLU A 149 -63.20 31.17 -5.11
N ALA A 150 -62.86 30.33 -6.10
CA ALA A 150 -63.63 30.19 -7.33
C ALA A 150 -65.06 29.68 -7.07
N GLU A 151 -65.22 28.73 -6.14
CA GLU A 151 -66.53 28.22 -5.74
C GLU A 151 -67.35 29.30 -5.02
N GLU A 152 -66.75 30.04 -4.10
CA GLU A 152 -67.38 31.16 -3.41
C GLU A 152 -67.87 32.23 -4.41
N LEU A 153 -67.01 32.66 -5.34
CA LEU A 153 -67.38 33.61 -6.40
C LEU A 153 -68.54 33.11 -7.26
N LYS A 154 -68.55 31.82 -7.61
CA LYS A 154 -69.64 31.20 -8.37
C LYS A 154 -70.95 31.24 -7.60
N THR A 155 -70.94 31.01 -6.28
CA THR A 155 -72.16 31.10 -5.45
C THR A 155 -72.68 32.54 -5.39
N ILE A 156 -71.80 33.53 -5.20
CA ILE A 156 -72.14 34.95 -5.18
C ILE A 156 -72.76 35.38 -6.51
N GLU A 157 -72.16 34.97 -7.62
CA GLU A 157 -72.66 35.27 -8.95
C GLU A 157 -74.09 34.72 -9.13
N GLN A 158 -74.32 33.45 -8.79
CA GLN A 158 -75.64 32.83 -8.89
C GLN A 158 -76.68 33.53 -8.02
N ALA A 159 -76.34 33.90 -6.79
CA ALA A 159 -77.21 34.66 -5.90
C ALA A 159 -77.57 36.03 -6.49
N SER A 160 -76.58 36.75 -7.01
CA SER A 160 -76.78 38.06 -7.64
C SER A 160 -77.71 37.97 -8.87
N ARG A 161 -77.54 36.94 -9.70
CA ARG A 161 -78.39 36.68 -10.87
C ARG A 161 -79.84 36.41 -10.47
N LYS A 162 -80.06 35.60 -9.43
CA LYS A 162 -81.40 35.32 -8.89
C LYS A 162 -82.06 36.61 -8.36
N GLN A 163 -81.33 37.43 -7.61
CA GLN A 163 -81.85 38.68 -7.07
C GLN A 163 -82.22 39.68 -8.17
N ARG A 164 -81.38 39.81 -9.22
CA ARG A 164 -81.70 40.65 -10.39
C ARG A 164 -82.97 40.20 -11.09
N ARG A 165 -83.15 38.88 -11.30
CA ARG A 165 -84.38 38.33 -11.90
C ARG A 165 -85.62 38.58 -11.04
N ALA A 166 -85.52 38.42 -9.72
CA ALA A 166 -86.62 38.69 -8.80
C ALA A 166 -87.02 40.18 -8.81
N ARG A 167 -86.04 41.09 -8.89
CA ARG A 167 -86.27 42.53 -9.00
C ARG A 167 -86.89 42.95 -10.34
N SER A 168 -86.63 42.23 -11.43
CA SER A 168 -87.22 42.55 -12.74
C SER A 168 -88.64 41.99 -12.93
N LEU A 169 -89.11 41.15 -12.01
CA LEU A 169 -90.44 40.52 -12.06
C LEU A 169 -91.47 41.19 -11.12
N ASN A 170 -91.03 42.13 -10.28
CA ASN A 170 -91.86 43.03 -9.47
C ASN A 170 -91.91 44.41 -10.14
#